data_AF-A0A370IB56-F1
#
_entry.id   AF-A0A370IB56-F1
#
_cell.length_a   1.000
_cell.length_b   1.000
_cell.length_c   1.000
_cell.angle_alpha   90.00
_cell.angle_beta   90.00
_cell.angle_gamma   90.00
#
_symmetry.space_group_name_H-M   'P 1'
#
loop_
_entity.id
_entity.type
_entity.pdbx_description
1 polymer ?
#
loop_
_entity_poly.entity_id
_entity_poly.type
_entity_poly.pdbx_seq_one_letter_code
_entity_poly.pdbx_strand_id
1 'polypeptide(L)'
;MRTRLRAAAPAFLSTADLGPLQDLPGTWMGSGLSVAELPDHQGHAPFRLRVDATREILTFTEIGAPISNRGNGQGDIVLRGLHYLQQVCDARTNEALHVETGMWLFVPPTTAPIAVATIVRTATVPHGAALLAQGTPLPDVAGAPDIPPLDTTPIGYTFGDGDFPTPDVQLPPGIPDQALRDPTVLLTDALKEQTVIHTTTLDVRTGRDDIRAIGFLGANAAAARFESTYWVETLSGIDGVETLQLQYSQQTTLRFPSRSRREPTDWPHIQVATLVKQ
;
A
#
# COMPACT_ATOMS: atom_id res chain seq x y z
N MET A 1 14.17 -38.67 -28.35
CA MET A 1 12.81 -38.09 -28.28
C MET A 1 12.97 -36.57 -28.30
N ARG A 2 12.56 -35.87 -29.37
CA ARG A 2 12.70 -34.40 -29.45
C ARG A 2 11.47 -33.74 -28.82
N THR A 3 11.63 -33.10 -27.67
CA THR A 3 10.59 -32.29 -27.03
C THR A 3 10.25 -31.13 -27.96
N ARG A 4 9.07 -31.16 -28.57
CA ARG A 4 8.55 -30.00 -29.32
C ARG A 4 8.08 -28.98 -28.30
N LEU A 5 8.88 -27.93 -28.10
CA LEU A 5 8.44 -26.74 -27.38
C LEU A 5 7.27 -26.13 -28.16
N ARG A 6 6.08 -26.09 -27.54
CA ARG A 6 4.96 -25.29 -28.07
C ARG A 6 5.13 -23.87 -27.54
N ALA A 7 5.63 -22.98 -28.39
CA ALA A 7 5.55 -21.55 -28.12
C ALA A 7 4.08 -21.11 -28.16
N ALA A 8 3.65 -20.30 -27.21
CA ALA A 8 2.34 -19.66 -27.28
C ALA A 8 2.33 -18.66 -28.47
N ALA A 9 1.16 -18.48 -29.09
CA ALA A 9 0.99 -17.44 -30.10
C ALA A 9 1.23 -16.06 -29.48
N PRO A 10 1.78 -15.08 -30.21
CA PRO A 10 1.86 -13.71 -29.73
C PRO A 10 0.44 -13.19 -29.51
N ALA A 11 0.08 -12.89 -28.27
CA ALA A 11 -1.09 -12.11 -27.96
C ALA A 11 -0.63 -10.66 -27.82
N PHE A 12 -1.08 -9.77 -28.71
CA PHE A 12 -1.03 -8.34 -28.43
C PHE A 12 -2.07 -8.06 -27.36
N LEU A 13 -1.64 -7.91 -26.11
CA LEU A 13 -2.51 -7.41 -25.05
C LEU A 13 -2.40 -5.88 -25.05
N SER A 14 -3.57 -5.25 -25.06
CA SER A 14 -3.69 -3.82 -24.81
C SER A 14 -3.54 -3.57 -23.31
N THR A 15 -2.79 -2.54 -22.91
CA THR A 15 -2.77 -2.06 -21.53
C THR A 15 -4.16 -1.68 -21.03
N ALA A 16 -5.08 -1.30 -21.92
CA ALA A 16 -6.47 -0.99 -21.57
C ALA A 16 -7.22 -2.19 -20.95
N ASP A 17 -6.80 -3.43 -21.22
CA ASP A 17 -7.39 -4.62 -20.59
C ASP A 17 -7.11 -4.68 -19.07
N LEU A 18 -6.12 -3.93 -18.58
CA LEU A 18 -5.79 -3.83 -17.16
C LEU A 18 -6.83 -3.03 -16.35
N GLY A 19 -7.79 -2.40 -17.04
CA GLY A 19 -8.84 -1.60 -16.40
C GLY A 19 -8.22 -0.47 -15.57
N PRO A 20 -8.62 -0.28 -14.30
CA PRO A 20 -8.06 0.76 -13.43
C PRO A 20 -6.54 0.67 -13.19
N LEU A 21 -5.91 -0.46 -13.54
CA LEU A 21 -4.47 -0.67 -13.33
C LEU A 21 -3.62 -0.20 -14.54
N GLN A 22 -4.24 0.31 -15.61
CA GLN A 22 -3.58 0.55 -16.90
C GLN A 22 -2.39 1.53 -16.86
N ASP A 23 -2.38 2.47 -15.91
CA ASP A 23 -1.37 3.52 -15.82
C ASP A 23 -0.20 3.15 -14.89
N LEU A 24 -0.33 2.09 -14.09
CA LEU A 24 0.69 1.61 -13.17
C LEU A 24 1.98 1.03 -13.81
N PRO A 25 1.96 0.30 -14.96
CA PRO A 25 3.17 -0.28 -15.54
C PRO A 25 4.32 0.71 -15.66
N GLY A 26 5.51 0.32 -15.19
CA GLY A 26 6.69 1.19 -15.16
C GLY A 26 7.38 1.22 -13.80
N THR A 27 8.32 2.15 -13.64
CA THR A 27 9.04 2.39 -12.38
C THR A 27 8.66 3.76 -11.83
N TRP A 28 8.39 3.78 -10.54
CA TRP A 28 7.98 4.95 -9.77
C TRP A 28 9.01 5.19 -8.68
N MET A 29 9.39 6.44 -8.49
CA MET A 29 10.38 6.82 -7.48
C MET A 29 9.93 8.05 -6.73
N GLY A 30 10.23 8.10 -5.43
CA GLY A 30 9.87 9.27 -4.63
C GLY A 30 10.21 9.11 -3.16
N SER A 31 9.46 9.82 -2.34
CA SER A 31 9.71 9.93 -0.90
C SER A 31 8.42 9.93 -0.10
N GLY A 32 8.55 9.60 1.18
CA GLY A 32 7.41 9.44 2.05
C GLY A 32 7.77 9.45 3.53
N LEU A 33 6.86 8.92 4.33
CA LEU A 33 7.00 8.76 5.77
C LEU A 33 6.46 7.39 6.19
N SER A 34 7.20 6.73 7.08
CA SER A 34 6.71 5.57 7.82
C SER A 34 6.60 5.92 9.30
N VAL A 35 5.45 5.61 9.89
CA VAL A 35 5.17 5.78 11.32
C VAL A 35 4.73 4.44 11.88
N ALA A 36 5.42 3.95 12.91
CA ALA A 36 5.09 2.69 13.55
C ALA A 36 5.57 2.64 15.00
N GLU A 37 4.81 1.98 15.85
CA GLU A 37 5.22 1.68 17.22
C GLU A 37 5.79 0.28 17.34
N LEU A 38 6.99 0.22 17.91
CA LEU A 38 7.76 -1.00 18.04
C LEU A 38 7.92 -1.35 19.52
N PRO A 39 7.83 -2.63 19.92
CA PRO A 39 8.11 -3.04 21.28
C PRO A 39 9.54 -2.67 21.69
N ASP A 40 9.68 -1.98 22.82
CA ASP A 40 10.98 -1.50 23.30
C ASP A 40 11.55 -2.39 24.41
N HIS A 41 11.86 -3.63 24.04
CA HIS A 41 12.41 -4.61 24.98
C HIS A 41 13.73 -4.17 25.65
N GLN A 42 14.50 -3.27 25.02
CA GLN A 42 15.83 -2.88 25.47
C GLN A 42 15.86 -1.53 26.20
N GLY A 43 14.96 -0.60 25.87
CA GLY A 43 14.91 0.75 26.45
C GLY A 43 13.98 0.91 27.65
N HIS A 44 13.48 -0.19 28.22
CA HIS A 44 12.62 -0.25 29.41
C HIS A 44 11.21 0.38 29.26
N ALA A 45 10.85 0.91 28.09
CA ALA A 45 9.48 1.29 27.75
C ALA A 45 8.70 0.10 27.16
N PRO A 46 7.35 0.10 27.22
CA PRO A 46 6.57 -0.96 26.57
C PRO A 46 6.66 -0.88 25.03
N PHE A 47 6.62 0.34 24.49
CA PHE A 47 6.71 0.64 23.06
C PHE A 47 7.53 1.91 22.84
N ARG A 48 8.12 2.03 21.66
CA ARG A 48 8.76 3.25 21.15
C ARG A 48 8.13 3.63 19.81
N LEU A 49 7.80 4.90 19.64
CA LEU A 49 7.38 5.43 18.36
C LEU A 49 8.60 5.55 17.44
N ARG A 50 8.46 5.04 16.22
CA ARG A 50 9.45 5.15 15.15
C ARG A 50 8.85 5.96 14.01
N VAL A 51 9.55 7.01 13.62
CA VAL A 51 9.18 7.88 12.50
C VAL A 51 10.37 7.95 11.56
N ASP A 52 10.27 7.34 10.39
CA ASP A 52 11.34 7.32 9.38
C ASP A 52 10.88 8.09 8.14
N ALA A 53 11.65 9.10 7.71
CA ALA A 53 11.50 9.67 6.38
C ALA A 53 12.04 8.67 5.37
N THR A 54 11.31 8.43 4.28
CA THR A 54 11.61 7.32 3.37
C THR A 54 11.94 7.79 1.96
N ARG A 55 12.72 6.97 1.26
CA ARG A 55 12.83 6.96 -0.20
C ARG A 55 12.39 5.61 -0.72
N GLU A 56 11.76 5.62 -1.88
CA GLU A 56 11.10 4.44 -2.40
C GLU A 56 11.31 4.28 -3.91
N ILE A 57 11.46 3.02 -4.32
CA ILE A 57 11.31 2.56 -5.70
C ILE A 57 10.18 1.54 -5.72
N LEU A 58 9.22 1.75 -6.61
CA LEU A 58 8.09 0.86 -6.82
C LEU A 58 7.98 0.55 -8.31
N THR A 59 8.15 -0.72 -8.67
CA THR A 59 8.11 -1.15 -10.08
C THR A 59 6.92 -2.07 -10.31
N PHE A 60 6.15 -1.79 -11.36
CA PHE A 60 5.08 -2.66 -11.86
C PHE A 60 5.44 -3.24 -13.21
N THR A 61 5.27 -4.55 -13.35
CA THR A 61 5.50 -5.28 -14.59
C THR A 61 4.22 -6.01 -14.97
N GLU A 62 3.76 -5.83 -16.20
CA GLU A 62 2.61 -6.56 -16.70
C GLU A 62 2.83 -8.07 -16.65
N ILE A 63 1.83 -8.83 -16.22
CA ILE A 63 1.84 -10.28 -16.36
C ILE A 63 1.80 -10.66 -17.85
N GLY A 64 1.23 -9.80 -18.71
CA GLY A 64 1.32 -9.90 -20.17
C GLY A 64 0.58 -11.08 -20.80
N ALA A 65 -0.09 -11.93 -20.00
CA ALA A 65 -0.92 -13.03 -20.46
C ALA A 65 -2.29 -13.01 -19.76
N PRO A 66 -3.37 -13.47 -20.40
CA PRO A 66 -4.64 -13.72 -19.74
C PRO A 66 -4.47 -14.70 -18.56
N ILE A 67 -4.99 -14.34 -17.37
CA ILE A 67 -4.90 -15.18 -16.17
C ILE A 67 -6.22 -15.94 -16.02
N SER A 68 -6.27 -17.18 -16.51
CA SER A 68 -7.50 -17.97 -16.53
C SER A 68 -7.78 -18.67 -15.19
N ASN A 69 -8.96 -18.44 -14.62
CA ASN A 69 -9.51 -19.23 -13.52
C ASN A 69 -10.66 -20.11 -14.02
N ARG A 70 -10.62 -21.40 -13.67
CA ARG A 70 -11.66 -22.36 -14.07
C ARG A 70 -12.86 -22.26 -13.15
N GLY A 71 -14.03 -22.12 -13.76
CA GLY A 71 -15.29 -22.01 -13.03
C GLY A 71 -15.91 -23.38 -12.74
N ASN A 72 -16.51 -23.52 -11.55
CA ASN A 72 -17.41 -24.63 -11.23
C ASN A 72 -18.85 -24.13 -10.98
N GLY A 73 -19.01 -23.08 -10.18
CA GLY A 73 -20.30 -22.42 -9.92
C GLY A 73 -20.72 -21.42 -11.01
N GLN A 74 -19.81 -21.07 -11.92
CA GLN A 74 -20.03 -20.23 -13.09
C GLN A 74 -19.07 -20.67 -14.21
N GLY A 75 -19.13 -20.02 -15.37
CA GLY A 75 -18.12 -20.19 -16.42
C GLY A 75 -16.75 -19.65 -16.02
N ASP A 76 -15.73 -20.02 -16.80
CA ASP A 76 -14.36 -19.53 -16.63
C ASP A 76 -14.31 -18.00 -16.66
N ILE A 77 -13.41 -17.44 -15.87
CA ILE A 77 -13.08 -16.01 -15.88
C ILE A 77 -11.63 -15.80 -16.24
N VAL A 78 -11.36 -14.60 -16.72
CA VAL A 78 -10.02 -14.20 -17.11
C VAL A 78 -9.67 -12.90 -16.42
N LEU A 79 -8.67 -12.97 -15.54
CA LEU A 79 -8.12 -11.83 -14.85
C LEU A 79 -7.04 -11.17 -15.72
N ARG A 80 -6.73 -9.92 -15.37
CA ARG A 80 -5.56 -9.17 -15.85
C ARG A 80 -4.79 -8.68 -14.64
N GLY A 81 -3.50 -8.41 -14.79
CA GLY A 81 -2.75 -7.95 -13.63
C GLY A 81 -1.28 -7.63 -13.89
N LEU A 82 -0.69 -7.12 -12.82
CA LEU A 82 0.68 -6.66 -12.71
C LEU A 82 1.37 -7.41 -11.58
N HIS A 83 2.62 -7.77 -11.76
CA HIS A 83 3.53 -8.04 -10.65
C HIS A 83 4.12 -6.72 -10.17
N TYR A 84 4.40 -6.58 -8.87
CA TYR A 84 5.13 -5.42 -8.35
C TYR A 84 6.25 -5.79 -7.38
N LEU A 85 7.22 -4.88 -7.28
CA LEU A 85 8.28 -4.87 -6.27
C LEU A 85 8.36 -3.47 -5.66
N GLN A 86 8.16 -3.39 -4.35
CA GLN A 86 8.30 -2.19 -3.54
C GLN A 86 9.58 -2.28 -2.72
N GLN A 87 10.42 -1.24 -2.76
CA GLN A 87 11.65 -1.15 -2.00
C GLN A 87 11.73 0.21 -1.32
N VAL A 88 11.79 0.21 0.01
CA VAL A 88 11.80 1.42 0.83
C VAL A 88 13.06 1.47 1.69
N CYS A 89 13.75 2.60 1.69
CA CYS A 89 14.90 2.85 2.53
C CYS A 89 14.76 4.14 3.34
N ASP A 90 15.56 4.26 4.39
CA ASP A 90 15.67 5.50 5.18
C ASP A 90 16.26 6.60 4.30
N ALA A 91 15.62 7.76 4.27
CA ALA A 91 16.01 8.86 3.38
C ALA A 91 17.38 9.47 3.71
N ARG A 92 17.87 9.29 4.94
CA ARG A 92 19.15 9.82 5.44
C ARG A 92 20.28 8.80 5.34
N THR A 93 20.04 7.56 5.75
CA THR A 93 21.09 6.51 5.81
C THR A 93 21.10 5.60 4.59
N ASN A 94 20.01 5.55 3.82
CA ASN A 94 19.73 4.56 2.76
C ASN A 94 19.70 3.11 3.26
N GLU A 95 19.59 2.89 4.57
CA GLU A 95 19.38 1.55 5.12
C GLU A 95 18.02 1.02 4.68
N ALA A 96 17.95 -0.26 4.31
CA ALA A 96 16.70 -0.89 3.90
C ALA A 96 15.72 -0.93 5.09
N LEU A 97 14.53 -0.36 4.88
CA LEU A 97 13.45 -0.34 5.87
C LEU A 97 12.38 -1.38 5.55
N HIS A 98 12.04 -1.51 4.26
CA HIS A 98 10.99 -2.39 3.82
C HIS A 98 11.26 -2.90 2.40
N VAL A 99 10.83 -4.13 2.14
CA VAL A 99 10.72 -4.65 0.78
C VAL A 99 9.48 -5.54 0.74
N GLU A 100 8.73 -5.45 -0.34
CA GLU A 100 7.52 -6.24 -0.54
C GLU A 100 7.38 -6.57 -2.02
N THR A 101 6.84 -7.74 -2.31
CA THR A 101 6.49 -8.13 -3.67
C THR A 101 5.14 -8.81 -3.72
N GLY A 102 4.46 -8.68 -4.84
CA GLY A 102 3.12 -9.23 -5.00
C GLY A 102 2.50 -8.94 -6.35
N MET A 103 1.17 -8.91 -6.39
CA MET A 103 0.43 -8.66 -7.62
C MET A 103 -0.73 -7.70 -7.39
N TRP A 104 -1.00 -6.87 -8.39
CA TRP A 104 -2.28 -6.19 -8.58
C TRP A 104 -3.08 -6.93 -9.64
N LEU A 105 -4.32 -7.29 -9.35
CA LEU A 105 -5.20 -8.01 -10.25
C LEU A 105 -6.49 -7.24 -10.48
N PHE A 106 -6.92 -7.18 -11.73
CA PHE A 106 -8.27 -6.76 -12.11
C PHE A 106 -9.11 -8.02 -12.38
N VAL A 107 -10.15 -8.19 -11.56
CA VAL A 107 -11.07 -9.32 -11.60
C VAL A 107 -12.37 -8.87 -12.28
N PRO A 108 -12.81 -9.53 -13.36
CA PRO A 108 -14.06 -9.18 -14.02
C PRO A 108 -15.27 -9.49 -13.12
N PRO A 109 -16.47 -8.97 -13.43
CA PRO A 109 -17.69 -9.33 -12.72
C PRO A 109 -17.90 -10.85 -12.68
N THR A 110 -18.46 -11.32 -11.58
CA THR A 110 -18.73 -12.74 -11.32
C THR A 110 -20.22 -12.97 -11.09
N THR A 111 -20.69 -14.17 -11.41
CA THR A 111 -22.09 -14.59 -11.20
C THR A 111 -22.21 -15.65 -10.09
N ALA A 112 -21.11 -16.28 -9.68
CA ALA A 112 -21.04 -17.18 -8.54
C ALA A 112 -19.64 -17.10 -7.86
N PRO A 113 -19.49 -16.33 -6.77
CA PRO A 113 -20.51 -15.46 -6.17
C PRO A 113 -20.90 -14.31 -7.10
N ILE A 114 -22.06 -13.68 -6.89
CA ILE A 114 -22.43 -12.46 -7.62
C ILE A 114 -21.59 -11.31 -7.06
N ALA A 115 -20.71 -10.74 -7.88
CA ALA A 115 -19.96 -9.55 -7.53
C ALA A 115 -19.68 -8.70 -8.78
N VAL A 116 -19.55 -7.39 -8.56
CA VAL A 116 -19.03 -6.46 -9.59
C VAL A 116 -17.55 -6.75 -9.86
N ALA A 117 -16.97 -6.05 -10.84
CA ALA A 117 -15.53 -6.10 -11.03
C ALA A 117 -14.80 -5.65 -9.76
N THR A 118 -13.64 -6.25 -9.47
CA THR A 118 -12.85 -5.93 -8.27
C THR A 118 -11.39 -5.73 -8.62
N ILE A 119 -10.69 -4.99 -7.76
CA ILE A 119 -9.23 -4.87 -7.76
C ILE A 119 -8.68 -5.61 -6.54
N VAL A 120 -7.59 -6.33 -6.72
CA VAL A 120 -6.96 -7.14 -5.67
C VAL A 120 -5.48 -6.81 -5.60
N ARG A 121 -4.97 -6.52 -4.40
CA ARG A 121 -3.54 -6.47 -4.09
C ARG A 121 -3.19 -7.70 -3.27
N THR A 122 -2.30 -8.53 -3.79
CA THR A 122 -1.65 -9.58 -3.00
C THR A 122 -0.25 -9.14 -2.68
N ALA A 123 0.25 -9.49 -1.50
CA ALA A 123 1.59 -9.11 -1.07
C ALA A 123 2.27 -10.20 -0.26
N THR A 124 3.59 -10.24 -0.35
CA THR A 124 4.49 -11.04 0.49
C THR A 124 5.59 -10.15 1.05
N VAL A 125 5.75 -10.20 2.36
CA VAL A 125 6.64 -9.34 3.13
C VAL A 125 7.69 -10.23 3.82
N PRO A 126 8.99 -9.92 3.74
CA PRO A 126 10.08 -10.75 4.27
C PRO A 126 10.12 -10.80 5.81
N HIS A 127 9.12 -10.25 6.49
CA HIS A 127 8.82 -10.54 7.89
C HIS A 127 8.14 -11.91 8.08
N GLY A 128 7.87 -12.65 6.98
CA GLY A 128 7.16 -13.92 7.01
C GLY A 128 5.65 -13.73 7.03
N ALA A 129 5.14 -12.72 6.32
CA ALA A 129 3.72 -12.43 6.19
C ALA A 129 3.31 -12.36 4.71
N ALA A 130 2.08 -12.77 4.42
CA ALA A 130 1.43 -12.63 3.14
C ALA A 130 -0.01 -12.16 3.34
N LEU A 131 -0.53 -11.38 2.41
CA LEU A 131 -1.90 -10.87 2.47
C LEU A 131 -2.59 -10.84 1.10
N LEU A 132 -3.92 -10.79 1.14
CA LEU A 132 -4.79 -10.46 0.01
C LEU A 132 -5.74 -9.34 0.45
N ALA A 133 -5.62 -8.18 -0.17
CA ALA A 133 -6.54 -7.06 0.00
C ALA A 133 -7.38 -6.89 -1.26
N GLN A 134 -8.68 -6.64 -1.11
CA GLN A 134 -9.60 -6.49 -2.23
C GLN A 134 -10.49 -5.27 -2.04
N GLY A 135 -10.86 -4.65 -3.15
CA GLY A 135 -11.82 -3.55 -3.19
C GLY A 135 -12.54 -3.49 -4.52
N THR A 136 -13.50 -2.59 -4.61
CA THR A 136 -14.23 -2.30 -5.85
C THR A 136 -13.60 -1.10 -6.55
N PRO A 137 -13.48 -1.09 -7.89
CA PRO A 137 -13.08 0.10 -8.61
C PRO A 137 -13.94 1.30 -8.22
N LEU A 138 -13.29 2.41 -7.92
CA LEU A 138 -13.96 3.69 -7.74
C LEU A 138 -14.03 4.43 -9.09
N PRO A 139 -15.04 5.26 -9.33
CA PRO A 139 -15.05 6.12 -10.51
C PRO A 139 -13.84 7.06 -10.48
N ASP A 140 -13.25 7.30 -11.65
CA ASP A 140 -12.22 8.31 -11.76
C ASP A 140 -12.77 9.71 -11.44
N VAL A 141 -11.90 10.55 -10.90
CA VAL A 141 -12.22 11.92 -10.50
C VAL A 141 -11.48 12.90 -11.40
N ALA A 142 -12.16 13.98 -11.79
CA ALA A 142 -11.50 15.11 -12.45
C ALA A 142 -10.76 15.95 -11.39
N GLY A 143 -9.48 16.18 -11.60
CA GLY A 143 -8.62 16.90 -10.66
C GLY A 143 -8.07 16.04 -9.53
N ALA A 144 -7.61 16.71 -8.46
CA ALA A 144 -6.98 16.11 -7.30
C ALA A 144 -7.96 15.26 -6.48
N PRO A 145 -7.50 14.16 -5.86
CA PRO A 145 -8.34 13.34 -4.99
C PRO A 145 -8.64 14.02 -3.66
N ASP A 146 -9.71 13.56 -3.00
CA ASP A 146 -9.88 13.78 -1.57
C ASP A 146 -9.09 12.70 -0.81
N ILE A 147 -8.09 13.13 -0.02
CA ILE A 147 -7.22 12.23 0.74
C ILE A 147 -7.68 12.27 2.21
N PRO A 148 -8.25 11.18 2.74
CA PRO A 148 -8.70 11.15 4.12
C PRO A 148 -7.51 11.12 5.08
N PRO A 149 -7.63 11.76 6.26
CA PRO A 149 -6.58 11.72 7.28
C PRO A 149 -6.35 10.29 7.79
N LEU A 150 -5.10 9.96 8.10
CA LEU A 150 -4.74 8.71 8.80
C LEU A 150 -4.23 9.03 10.20
N ASP A 151 -5.02 8.70 11.21
CA ASP A 151 -4.66 8.96 12.60
C ASP A 151 -3.65 7.91 13.09
N THR A 152 -2.48 8.39 13.50
CA THR A 152 -1.44 7.58 14.15
C THR A 152 -1.79 7.22 15.59
N THR A 153 -2.85 7.82 16.15
CA THR A 153 -3.24 7.59 17.54
C THR A 153 -3.73 6.14 17.72
N PRO A 154 -3.09 5.36 18.61
CA PRO A 154 -3.48 3.98 18.86
C PRO A 154 -4.83 3.89 19.57
N ILE A 155 -5.52 2.77 19.38
CA ILE A 155 -6.83 2.57 20.00
C ILE A 155 -6.70 2.59 21.53
N GLY A 156 -7.47 3.47 22.18
CA GLY A 156 -7.47 3.63 23.63
C GLY A 156 -6.47 4.64 24.17
N TYR A 157 -5.77 5.37 23.29
CA TYR A 157 -4.89 6.49 23.64
C TYR A 157 -5.48 7.82 23.19
N THR A 158 -5.03 8.91 23.81
CA THR A 158 -5.33 10.28 23.40
C THR A 158 -4.05 10.93 22.89
N PHE A 159 -4.12 11.54 21.71
CA PHE A 159 -2.99 12.31 21.18
C PHE A 159 -2.71 13.54 22.05
N GLY A 160 -1.47 13.71 22.50
CA GLY A 160 -0.99 14.87 23.25
C GLY A 160 -1.08 14.76 24.78
N ASP A 161 -1.65 13.68 25.33
CA ASP A 161 -1.82 13.50 26.79
C ASP A 161 -0.53 13.04 27.50
N GLY A 162 0.61 13.06 26.81
CA GLY A 162 1.93 12.64 27.33
C GLY A 162 2.21 11.14 27.25
N ASP A 163 1.18 10.31 27.07
CA ASP A 163 1.31 8.88 26.79
C ASP A 163 1.51 8.59 25.29
N PHE A 164 0.99 9.46 24.41
CA PHE A 164 1.19 9.36 22.96
C PHE A 164 1.12 10.75 22.26
N PRO A 165 2.07 11.11 21.39
CA PRO A 165 3.39 10.47 21.26
C PRO A 165 4.17 10.58 22.58
N THR A 166 5.18 9.73 22.79
CA THR A 166 6.05 9.88 23.96
C THR A 166 6.72 11.25 23.95
N PRO A 167 7.00 11.86 25.13
CA PRO A 167 7.80 13.08 25.19
C PRO A 167 9.14 12.85 24.47
N ASP A 168 9.63 13.86 23.76
CA ASP A 168 10.91 13.88 23.03
C ASP A 168 10.97 13.14 21.68
N VAL A 169 9.83 12.79 21.07
CA VAL A 169 9.84 12.32 19.67
C VAL A 169 10.43 13.39 18.76
N GLN A 170 11.53 13.05 18.09
CA GLN A 170 12.16 13.90 17.09
C GLN A 170 11.70 13.46 15.71
N LEU A 171 11.10 14.39 14.97
CA LEU A 171 10.75 14.16 13.58
C LEU A 171 12.00 14.23 12.69
N PRO A 172 12.06 13.43 11.60
CA PRO A 172 13.08 13.61 10.58
C PRO A 172 13.07 15.04 10.01
N PRO A 173 14.22 15.58 9.57
CA PRO A 173 14.29 16.91 9.00
C PRO A 173 13.32 17.09 7.82
N GLY A 174 12.58 18.20 7.81
CA GLY A 174 11.64 18.56 6.75
C GLY A 174 10.24 17.94 6.88
N ILE A 175 10.01 17.07 7.86
CA ILE A 175 8.68 16.54 8.16
C ILE A 175 7.94 17.53 9.08
N PRO A 176 6.72 17.98 8.73
CA PRO A 176 5.96 18.92 9.55
C PRO A 176 5.41 18.24 10.80
N ASP A 177 5.28 18.99 11.90
CA ASP A 177 4.75 18.47 13.18
C ASP A 177 3.37 17.81 13.04
N GLN A 178 2.55 18.31 12.12
CA GLN A 178 1.23 17.74 11.83
C GLN A 178 1.30 16.27 11.35
N ALA A 179 2.37 15.90 10.64
CA ALA A 179 2.57 14.55 10.14
C ALA A 179 2.76 13.51 11.25
N LEU A 180 3.10 13.96 12.47
CA LEU A 180 3.18 13.09 13.63
C LEU A 180 1.81 12.55 14.03
N ARG A 181 0.74 13.32 13.82
CA ARG A 181 -0.64 12.86 14.05
C ARG A 181 -1.23 12.26 12.78
N ASP A 182 -1.05 12.94 11.66
CA ASP A 182 -1.64 12.60 10.38
C ASP A 182 -0.60 12.68 9.25
N PRO A 183 0.05 11.57 8.90
CA PRO A 183 1.05 11.52 7.84
C PRO A 183 0.52 11.97 6.47
N THR A 184 -0.79 11.88 6.23
CA THR A 184 -1.38 12.26 4.92
C THR A 184 -1.28 13.75 4.62
N VAL A 185 -0.93 14.58 5.62
CA VAL A 185 -0.59 15.99 5.39
C VAL A 185 0.52 16.13 4.34
N LEU A 186 1.48 15.18 4.28
CA LEU A 186 2.53 15.19 3.26
C LEU A 186 1.99 15.00 1.84
N LEU A 187 0.93 14.21 1.69
CA LEU A 187 0.29 13.96 0.40
C LEU A 187 -0.48 15.20 -0.03
N THR A 188 -1.33 15.72 0.86
CA THR A 188 -2.15 16.91 0.58
C THR A 188 -1.32 18.18 0.38
N ASP A 189 -0.18 18.33 1.06
CA ASP A 189 0.75 19.43 0.84
C ASP A 189 1.37 19.37 -0.56
N ALA A 190 1.79 18.18 -1.02
CA ALA A 190 2.32 18.02 -2.37
C ALA A 190 1.32 18.44 -3.46
N LEU A 191 0.03 18.17 -3.25
CA LEU A 191 -1.04 18.55 -4.20
C LEU A 191 -1.25 20.05 -4.30
N LYS A 192 -0.96 20.83 -3.25
CA LYS A 192 -1.11 22.30 -3.26
C LYS A 192 -0.17 22.98 -4.28
N GLU A 193 0.91 22.32 -4.65
CA GLU A 193 1.93 22.82 -5.57
C GLU A 193 1.73 22.30 -7.01
N GLN A 194 0.67 21.53 -7.26
CA GLN A 194 0.47 20.79 -8.50
C GLN A 194 -0.88 21.10 -9.14
N THR A 195 -0.96 20.94 -10.46
CA THR A 195 -2.23 20.95 -11.19
C THR A 195 -2.56 19.51 -11.59
N VAL A 196 -3.35 18.84 -10.78
CA VAL A 196 -3.89 17.52 -11.11
C VAL A 196 -5.04 17.69 -12.11
N ILE A 197 -5.02 16.93 -13.20
CA ILE A 197 -6.09 16.96 -14.21
C ILE A 197 -7.07 15.79 -14.03
N HIS A 198 -6.58 14.66 -13.52
CA HIS A 198 -7.33 13.42 -13.44
C HIS A 198 -6.73 12.51 -12.37
N THR A 199 -7.59 11.76 -11.67
CA THR A 199 -7.17 10.79 -10.67
C THR A 199 -7.96 9.48 -10.78
N THR A 200 -7.23 8.37 -10.88
CA THR A 200 -7.75 7.01 -10.70
C THR A 200 -7.43 6.52 -9.30
N THR A 201 -8.42 5.98 -8.59
CA THR A 201 -8.24 5.52 -7.19
C THR A 201 -8.34 4.00 -7.08
N LEU A 202 -7.34 3.38 -6.45
CA LEU A 202 -7.30 1.97 -6.13
C LEU A 202 -7.35 1.80 -4.59
N ASP A 203 -8.54 1.59 -4.05
CA ASP A 203 -8.76 1.33 -2.63
C ASP A 203 -8.95 -0.17 -2.39
N VAL A 204 -8.11 -0.76 -1.54
CA VAL A 204 -8.15 -2.18 -1.18
C VAL A 204 -7.98 -2.38 0.32
N ARG A 205 -8.66 -3.39 0.85
CA ARG A 205 -8.54 -3.77 2.26
C ARG A 205 -8.62 -5.27 2.45
N THR A 206 -7.98 -5.77 3.49
CA THR A 206 -8.11 -7.17 3.90
C THR A 206 -9.43 -7.38 4.65
N GLY A 207 -10.11 -8.48 4.33
CA GLY A 207 -11.16 -9.05 5.17
C GLY A 207 -10.61 -9.89 6.31
N ARG A 208 -11.48 -10.73 6.87
CA ARG A 208 -11.11 -11.68 7.93
C ARG A 208 -10.25 -12.80 7.35
N ASP A 209 -9.16 -13.14 8.04
CA ASP A 209 -8.25 -14.25 7.72
C ASP A 209 -7.46 -14.12 6.40
N ASP A 210 -7.54 -12.95 5.76
CA ASP A 210 -6.83 -12.61 4.51
C ASP A 210 -5.34 -12.34 4.71
N ILE A 211 -4.88 -12.25 5.96
CA ILE A 211 -3.47 -12.11 6.32
C ILE A 211 -2.99 -13.42 6.94
N ARG A 212 -1.87 -13.95 6.45
CA ARG A 212 -1.22 -15.15 6.96
C ARG A 212 0.23 -14.86 7.28
N ALA A 213 0.69 -15.33 8.44
CA ALA A 213 2.03 -15.05 8.92
C ALA A 213 2.65 -16.24 9.64
N ILE A 214 3.97 -16.22 9.77
CA ILE A 214 4.71 -17.16 10.60
C ILE A 214 4.28 -17.07 12.07
N GLY A 215 4.43 -18.18 12.82
CA GLY A 215 3.97 -18.27 14.20
C GLY A 215 4.58 -17.21 15.14
N PHE A 216 5.81 -16.75 14.87
CA PHE A 216 6.44 -15.68 15.64
C PHE A 216 5.59 -14.40 15.61
N LEU A 217 5.12 -13.97 14.44
CA LEU A 217 4.30 -12.77 14.32
C LEU A 217 2.95 -12.95 15.01
N GLY A 218 2.33 -14.12 14.89
CA GLY A 218 1.08 -14.42 15.61
C GLY A 218 1.19 -14.27 17.13
N ALA A 219 2.38 -14.53 17.70
CA ALA A 219 2.64 -14.42 19.13
C ALA A 219 3.23 -13.08 19.58
N ASN A 220 3.64 -12.18 18.66
CA ASN A 220 4.40 -10.97 19.02
C ASN A 220 3.86 -9.68 18.40
N ALA A 221 3.39 -9.71 17.16
CA ALA A 221 2.96 -8.55 16.38
C ALA A 221 2.04 -9.02 15.24
N ALA A 222 0.84 -9.47 15.57
CA ALA A 222 -0.08 -10.02 14.59
C ALA A 222 -0.66 -8.89 13.74
N ALA A 223 -0.44 -8.93 12.41
CA ALA A 223 -1.14 -8.04 11.50
C ALA A 223 -2.62 -8.41 11.44
N ALA A 224 -3.47 -7.55 12.00
CA ALA A 224 -4.90 -7.80 12.18
C ALA A 224 -5.75 -7.28 11.01
N ARG A 225 -5.31 -6.20 10.37
CA ARG A 225 -5.97 -5.55 9.23
C ARG A 225 -4.91 -4.83 8.40
N PHE A 226 -5.12 -4.79 7.10
CA PHE A 226 -4.37 -3.97 6.17
C PHE A 226 -5.32 -3.24 5.24
N GLU A 227 -5.05 -1.96 5.01
CA GLU A 227 -5.77 -1.10 4.07
C GLU A 227 -4.77 -0.27 3.28
N SER A 228 -5.06 -0.04 2.00
CA SER A 228 -4.21 0.74 1.13
C SER A 228 -5.03 1.42 0.05
N THR A 229 -4.77 2.71 -0.14
CA THR A 229 -5.32 3.50 -1.23
C THR A 229 -4.19 4.04 -2.08
N TYR A 230 -4.25 3.78 -3.38
CA TYR A 230 -3.40 4.42 -4.38
C TYR A 230 -4.22 5.46 -5.15
N TRP A 231 -3.65 6.63 -5.34
CA TRP A 231 -4.15 7.67 -6.23
C TRP A 231 -3.15 7.82 -7.37
N VAL A 232 -3.53 7.34 -8.55
CA VAL A 232 -2.76 7.51 -9.78
C VAL A 232 -3.25 8.79 -10.44
N GLU A 233 -2.38 9.78 -10.48
CA GLU A 233 -2.72 11.16 -10.81
C GLU A 233 -2.00 11.57 -12.09
N THR A 234 -2.77 12.11 -13.03
CA THR A 234 -2.18 12.82 -14.17
C THR A 234 -2.01 14.28 -13.79
N LEU A 235 -0.79 14.78 -13.93
CA LEU A 235 -0.42 16.16 -13.62
C LEU A 235 -0.20 16.93 -14.92
N SER A 236 -0.68 18.17 -14.97
CA SER A 236 -0.30 19.12 -16.02
C SER A 236 1.06 19.73 -15.69
N GLY A 237 2.08 19.44 -16.50
CA GLY A 237 3.39 20.06 -16.41
C GLY A 237 3.38 21.55 -16.77
N ILE A 238 4.43 22.27 -16.35
CA ILE A 238 4.61 23.71 -16.62
C ILE A 238 4.78 24.00 -18.12
N ASP A 239 5.32 23.03 -18.86
CA ASP A 239 5.50 23.03 -20.31
C ASP A 239 4.27 22.49 -21.07
N GLY A 240 3.20 22.13 -20.35
CA GLY A 240 2.02 21.48 -20.89
C GLY A 240 2.19 19.98 -21.15
N VAL A 241 3.31 19.37 -20.76
CA VAL A 241 3.52 17.93 -20.84
C VAL A 241 2.87 17.25 -19.64
N GLU A 242 2.02 16.26 -19.91
CA GLU A 242 1.41 15.46 -18.85
C GLU A 242 2.44 14.50 -18.24
N THR A 243 2.43 14.42 -16.92
CA THR A 243 3.24 13.46 -16.17
C THR A 243 2.36 12.66 -15.22
N LEU A 244 2.86 11.51 -14.78
CA LEU A 244 2.15 10.64 -13.85
C LEU A 244 2.78 10.69 -12.47
N GLN A 245 1.94 10.90 -11.47
CA GLN A 245 2.24 10.78 -10.06
C GLN A 245 1.42 9.63 -9.46
N LEU A 246 2.00 8.96 -8.47
CA LEU A 246 1.33 7.97 -7.64
C LEU A 246 1.50 8.42 -6.19
N GLN A 247 0.41 8.85 -5.57
CA GLN A 247 0.33 8.98 -4.13
C GLN A 247 -0.28 7.72 -3.54
N TYR A 248 0.20 7.30 -2.38
CA TYR A 248 -0.49 6.27 -1.63
C TYR A 248 -0.49 6.52 -0.14
N SER A 249 -1.50 5.97 0.51
CA SER A 249 -1.51 5.75 1.95
C SER A 249 -1.81 4.27 2.22
N GLN A 250 -1.13 3.70 3.21
CA GLN A 250 -1.43 2.35 3.67
C GLN A 250 -1.25 2.24 5.17
N GLN A 251 -2.10 1.43 5.78
CA GLN A 251 -2.11 1.18 7.21
C GLN A 251 -2.21 -0.32 7.48
N THR A 252 -1.27 -0.83 8.26
CA THR A 252 -1.38 -2.15 8.90
C THR A 252 -1.70 -1.96 10.37
N THR A 253 -2.79 -2.54 10.86
CA THR A 253 -3.03 -2.62 12.30
C THR A 253 -2.24 -3.79 12.87
N LEU A 254 -1.24 -3.50 13.71
CA LEU A 254 -0.44 -4.49 14.41
C LEU A 254 -1.00 -4.71 15.82
N ARG A 255 -1.44 -5.94 16.08
CA ARG A 255 -1.93 -6.37 17.39
C ARG A 255 -0.81 -7.00 18.19
N PHE A 256 -0.52 -6.40 19.33
CA PHE A 256 0.48 -6.90 20.27
C PHE A 256 -0.20 -7.56 21.46
N PRO A 257 0.26 -8.74 21.90
CA PRO A 257 -0.27 -9.37 23.09
C PRO A 257 0.04 -8.53 24.33
N SER A 258 -0.91 -8.53 25.27
CA SER A 258 -0.72 -7.87 26.55
C SER A 258 0.40 -8.51 27.36
N ARG A 259 1.29 -7.68 27.92
CA ARG A 259 2.34 -8.12 28.85
C ARG A 259 1.89 -8.14 30.32
N SER A 260 0.73 -7.57 30.65
CA SER A 260 0.30 -7.37 32.05
C SER A 260 -1.21 -7.20 32.23
N ARG A 261 -2.01 -8.25 31.98
CA ARG A 261 -3.48 -8.32 32.24
C ARG A 261 -4.36 -7.17 31.67
N ARG A 262 -3.81 -6.28 30.85
CA ARG A 262 -4.57 -5.35 29.99
C ARG A 262 -5.02 -6.06 28.72
N GLU A 263 -5.94 -5.48 27.97
CA GLU A 263 -6.32 -5.96 26.63
C GLU A 263 -5.12 -5.90 25.66
N PRO A 264 -5.11 -6.69 24.57
CA PRO A 264 -4.18 -6.51 23.46
C PRO A 264 -4.18 -5.06 22.96
N THR A 265 -3.02 -4.56 22.52
CA THR A 265 -2.91 -3.20 21.99
C THR A 265 -2.79 -3.25 20.47
N ASP A 266 -3.66 -2.50 19.80
CA ASP A 266 -3.67 -2.33 18.34
C ASP A 266 -2.99 -1.01 18.00
N TRP A 267 -1.84 -1.11 17.34
CA TRP A 267 -1.02 0.02 16.92
C TRP A 267 -1.08 0.19 15.39
N PRO A 268 -1.28 1.42 14.89
CA PRO A 268 -1.25 1.69 13.46
C PRO A 268 0.19 1.75 12.95
N HIS A 269 0.52 0.90 11.97
CA HIS A 269 1.73 1.05 11.18
C HIS A 269 1.34 1.70 9.84
N ILE A 270 1.66 2.97 9.69
CA ILE A 270 1.28 3.81 8.55
C ILE A 270 2.49 4.05 7.65
N GLN A 271 2.25 3.98 6.33
CA GLN A 271 3.18 4.45 5.32
C GLN A 271 2.42 5.31 4.31
N VAL A 272 3.00 6.46 3.98
CA VAL A 272 2.51 7.37 2.93
C VAL A 272 3.67 7.75 2.03
N ALA A 273 3.43 7.91 0.73
CA ALA A 273 4.46 8.43 -0.18
C ALA A 273 3.84 9.11 -1.40
N THR A 274 4.62 10.02 -1.98
CA THR A 274 4.38 10.62 -3.30
C THR A 274 5.51 10.16 -4.23
N LEU A 275 5.15 9.46 -5.31
CA LEU A 275 6.09 8.91 -6.30
C LEU A 275 5.81 9.48 -7.68
N VAL A 276 6.84 9.65 -8.49
CA VAL A 276 6.72 10.10 -9.89
C VAL A 276 7.19 8.99 -10.81
N LYS A 277 6.48 8.81 -11.93
CA LYS A 277 6.85 7.83 -12.97
C LYS A 277 8.13 8.27 -13.69
N GLN A 278 9.06 7.32 -13.88
CA GLN A 278 10.37 7.54 -14.52
C GLN A 278 10.36 7.21 -16.01
#